data_AF-A0A9D9ERN8-F1
#
_entry.id   AF-A0A9D9ERN8-F1
#
_cell.length_a   1.000
_cell.length_b   1.000
_cell.length_c   1.000
_cell.angle_alpha   90.00
_cell.angle_beta   90.00
_cell.angle_gamma   90.00
#
_symmetry.space_group_name_H-M   'P 1'
#
loop_
_entity.id
_entity.type
_entity.pdbx_description
1 polymer ?
#
loop_
_entity_poly.entity_id
_entity_poly.type
_entity_poly.pdbx_seq_one_letter_code
_entity_poly.pdbx_strand_id
1 'polypeptide(L)'
;MVESSVFYSQLSTKDSFNASVRHINRTLAVLDACGPKCNAADKINEALDEKEMTECEVLSLVNMLLVDKWNYAVYSGNLSAVTDNAAQVVAQVAAWKRLDFVLGYHHPDLGFLVVNPKNPHSAEAIAGFRKNELLNVYAGSPDEENPEGAAEAARLLFRLLEGASVKTPAALLKGSFEFVAPKPRTAKRAARPVSRTPRARKA
;
A
#
# COMPACT_ATOMS: atom_id res chain seq x y z
N MET A 1 -7.87 23.24 -9.35
CA MET A 1 -7.53 23.30 -10.79
C MET A 1 -6.07 23.72 -10.90
N VAL A 2 -5.24 22.94 -11.60
CA VAL A 2 -3.86 23.35 -11.93
C VAL A 2 -3.95 24.24 -13.16
N GLU A 3 -3.30 25.41 -13.16
CA GLU A 3 -3.27 26.28 -14.34
C GLU A 3 -2.66 25.54 -15.55
N SER A 4 -3.38 25.55 -16.67
CA SER A 4 -3.04 24.79 -17.89
C SER A 4 -1.68 25.12 -18.47
N SER A 5 -1.13 26.32 -18.21
CA SER A 5 0.17 26.78 -18.69
C SER A 5 1.36 26.13 -17.98
N VAL A 6 1.18 25.60 -16.76
CA VAL A 6 2.26 25.01 -15.96
C VAL A 6 2.20 23.48 -15.93
N PHE A 7 1.08 22.88 -16.36
CA PHE A 7 0.82 21.44 -16.29
C PHE A 7 1.93 20.59 -16.94
N TYR A 8 2.39 20.96 -18.15
CA TYR A 8 3.42 20.21 -18.88
C TYR A 8 4.86 20.65 -18.56
N SER A 9 5.06 21.64 -17.69
CA SER A 9 6.41 22.13 -17.35
C SER A 9 7.29 21.03 -16.74
N GLN A 10 6.70 20.14 -15.93
CA GLN A 10 7.37 18.99 -15.34
C GLN A 10 7.71 17.89 -16.37
N LEU A 11 7.17 17.94 -17.59
CA LEU A 11 7.47 17.00 -18.67
C LEU A 11 8.41 17.60 -19.74
N SER A 12 8.95 18.80 -19.49
CA SER A 12 9.77 19.55 -20.46
C SER A 12 11.18 19.00 -20.63
N THR A 13 11.67 18.18 -19.70
CA THR A 13 13.00 17.56 -19.77
C THR A 13 12.89 16.05 -19.99
N LYS A 14 13.89 15.47 -20.64
CA LYS A 14 13.96 14.01 -20.86
C LYS A 14 13.93 13.23 -19.55
N ASP A 15 14.58 13.74 -18.52
CA ASP A 15 14.71 13.03 -17.24
C ASP A 15 13.40 13.00 -16.48
N SER A 16 12.72 14.15 -16.40
CA SER A 16 11.42 14.26 -15.73
C SER A 16 10.30 13.55 -16.49
N PHE A 17 10.30 13.62 -17.84
CA PHE A 17 9.39 12.83 -18.68
C PHE A 17 9.55 11.33 -18.43
N ASN A 18 10.78 10.82 -18.46
CA ASN A 18 11.05 9.40 -18.21
C ASN A 18 10.71 8.99 -16.77
N ALA A 19 10.87 9.90 -15.79
CA ALA A 19 10.46 9.65 -14.41
C ALA A 19 8.93 9.46 -14.32
N SER A 20 8.15 10.32 -14.95
CA SER A 20 6.69 10.18 -15.01
C SER A 20 6.26 8.89 -15.70
N VAL A 21 6.88 8.52 -16.83
CA VAL A 21 6.58 7.25 -17.52
C VAL A 21 6.89 6.05 -16.63
N ARG A 22 8.03 6.05 -15.91
CA ARG A 22 8.36 4.99 -14.95
C ARG A 22 7.31 4.91 -13.84
N HIS A 23 6.92 6.04 -13.26
CA HIS A 23 5.88 6.09 -12.24
C HIS A 23 4.56 5.49 -12.74
N ILE A 24 4.10 5.90 -13.92
CA ILE A 24 2.88 5.37 -14.54
C ILE A 24 2.96 3.85 -14.72
N ASN A 25 4.06 3.34 -15.30
CA ASN A 25 4.24 1.91 -15.52
C ASN A 25 4.26 1.12 -14.21
N ARG A 26 4.86 1.66 -13.15
CA ARG A 26 4.87 1.04 -11.81
C ARG A 26 3.46 1.02 -11.22
N THR A 27 2.72 2.11 -11.33
CA THR A 27 1.33 2.17 -10.86
C THR A 27 0.45 1.15 -11.59
N LEU A 28 0.62 0.99 -12.90
CA LEU A 28 -0.07 -0.05 -13.67
C LEU A 28 0.36 -1.47 -13.24
N ALA A 29 1.65 -1.70 -13.01
CA ALA A 29 2.12 -3.00 -12.52
C ALA A 29 1.55 -3.36 -11.14
N VAL A 30 1.43 -2.38 -10.23
CA VAL A 30 0.75 -2.58 -8.94
C VAL A 30 -0.72 -2.86 -9.15
N LEU A 31 -1.41 -2.07 -9.99
CA LEU A 31 -2.83 -2.28 -10.33
C LEU A 31 -3.09 -3.70 -10.86
N ASP A 32 -2.29 -4.17 -11.82
CA ASP A 32 -2.43 -5.49 -12.43
C ASP A 32 -2.13 -6.64 -11.45
N ALA A 33 -1.29 -6.40 -10.44
CA ALA A 33 -0.95 -7.39 -9.43
C ALA A 33 -1.94 -7.42 -8.24
N CYS A 34 -2.81 -6.41 -8.12
CA CYS A 34 -3.79 -6.32 -7.04
C CYS A 34 -4.99 -7.22 -7.28
N GLY A 35 -5.58 -7.71 -6.18
CA GLY A 35 -6.79 -8.50 -6.19
C GLY A 35 -7.20 -8.90 -4.78
N PRO A 36 -8.26 -9.71 -4.61
CA PRO A 36 -8.79 -10.03 -3.28
C PRO A 36 -7.78 -10.66 -2.32
N LYS A 37 -6.76 -11.35 -2.85
CA LYS A 37 -5.70 -12.01 -2.08
C LYS A 37 -4.36 -11.27 -2.09
N CYS A 38 -4.28 -10.18 -2.84
CA CYS A 38 -3.08 -9.39 -3.08
C CYS A 38 -3.41 -7.92 -2.83
N ASN A 39 -3.15 -7.48 -1.60
CA ASN A 39 -3.43 -6.10 -1.20
C ASN A 39 -2.41 -5.12 -1.79
N ALA A 40 -2.86 -3.91 -2.11
CA ALA A 40 -2.02 -2.88 -2.71
C ALA A 40 -0.85 -2.46 -1.82
N ALA A 41 -1.04 -2.37 -0.50
CA ALA A 41 0.01 -1.99 0.44
C ALA A 41 1.18 -2.99 0.42
N ASP A 42 0.88 -4.29 0.37
CA ASP A 42 1.92 -5.32 0.30
C ASP A 42 2.72 -5.20 -1.00
N LYS A 43 2.07 -4.93 -2.13
CA LYS A 43 2.73 -4.75 -3.43
C LYS A 43 3.58 -3.48 -3.51
N ILE A 44 3.11 -2.40 -2.90
CA ILE A 44 3.87 -1.16 -2.77
C ILE A 44 5.13 -1.40 -1.92
N ASN A 45 4.98 -2.05 -0.76
CA ASN A 45 6.11 -2.35 0.13
C ASN A 45 7.13 -3.29 -0.53
N GLU A 46 6.67 -4.33 -1.26
CA GLU A 46 7.56 -5.18 -2.08
C GLU A 46 8.36 -4.34 -3.09
N ALA A 47 7.74 -3.38 -3.77
CA ALA A 47 8.42 -2.51 -4.74
C ALA A 47 9.41 -1.53 -4.09
N LEU A 48 9.12 -1.05 -2.87
CA LEU A 48 10.05 -0.23 -2.08
C LEU A 48 11.26 -1.05 -1.65
N ASP A 49 11.05 -2.27 -1.16
CA ASP A 49 12.12 -3.20 -0.74
C ASP A 49 13.03 -3.58 -1.93
N GLU A 50 12.44 -3.81 -3.11
CA GLU A 50 13.18 -4.10 -4.36
C GLU A 50 13.85 -2.83 -4.95
N LYS A 51 13.69 -1.66 -4.32
CA LYS A 51 14.16 -0.34 -4.80
C LYS A 51 13.64 0.02 -6.19
N GLU A 52 12.51 -0.57 -6.56
CA GLU A 52 11.80 -0.26 -7.79
C GLU A 52 10.96 1.00 -7.64
N MET A 53 10.68 1.46 -6.42
CA MET A 53 9.92 2.68 -6.12
C MET A 53 10.61 3.51 -5.03
N THR A 54 10.30 4.80 -4.96
CA THR A 54 10.74 5.68 -3.85
C THR A 54 9.57 6.13 -2.99
N GLU A 55 9.83 6.45 -1.73
CA GLU A 55 8.82 6.86 -0.73
C GLU A 55 7.94 8.03 -1.20
N CYS A 56 8.53 8.98 -1.94
CA CYS A 56 7.79 10.15 -2.45
C CYS A 56 6.71 9.79 -3.49
N GLU A 57 6.86 8.66 -4.18
CA GLU A 57 5.91 8.21 -5.20
C GLU A 57 4.66 7.55 -4.58
N VAL A 58 4.78 7.07 -3.34
CA VAL A 58 3.79 6.19 -2.70
C VAL A 58 2.46 6.88 -2.50
N LEU A 59 2.45 8.11 -1.96
CA LEU A 59 1.21 8.85 -1.69
C LEU A 59 0.43 9.12 -2.99
N SER A 60 1.12 9.52 -4.05
CA SER A 60 0.50 9.77 -5.36
C SER A 60 -0.11 8.50 -5.95
N LEU A 61 0.59 7.37 -5.85
CA LEU A 61 0.10 6.08 -6.30
C LEU A 61 -1.12 5.63 -5.50
N VAL A 62 -1.06 5.71 -4.17
CA VAL A 62 -2.17 5.34 -3.28
C VAL A 62 -3.41 6.17 -3.57
N ASN A 63 -3.28 7.48 -3.73
CA ASN A 63 -4.43 8.33 -4.04
C ASN A 63 -5.03 7.99 -5.42
N MET A 64 -4.19 7.81 -6.44
CA MET A 64 -4.65 7.46 -7.78
C MET A 64 -5.37 6.09 -7.81
N LEU A 65 -4.83 5.07 -7.13
CA LEU A 65 -5.42 3.74 -7.13
C LEU A 65 -6.63 3.63 -6.20
N LEU A 66 -6.46 3.94 -4.92
CA LEU A 66 -7.49 3.68 -3.92
C LEU A 66 -8.64 4.68 -4.00
N VAL A 67 -8.33 5.96 -4.23
CA VAL A 67 -9.33 7.04 -4.21
C VAL A 67 -9.90 7.24 -5.61
N ASP A 68 -9.06 7.57 -6.60
CA ASP A 68 -9.58 7.93 -7.93
C ASP A 68 -10.07 6.72 -8.72
N LYS A 69 -9.32 5.60 -8.72
CA LYS A 69 -9.62 4.43 -9.57
C LYS A 69 -10.64 3.46 -8.94
N TRP A 70 -10.52 3.19 -7.65
CA TRP A 70 -11.38 2.21 -6.93
C TRP A 70 -12.41 2.84 -6.00
N ASN A 71 -12.37 4.17 -5.80
CA ASN A 71 -13.32 4.91 -4.97
C ASN A 71 -13.53 4.31 -3.57
N TYR A 72 -12.42 3.99 -2.90
CA TYR A 72 -12.43 3.53 -1.52
C TYR A 72 -12.89 4.66 -0.58
N ALA A 73 -13.63 4.29 0.46
CA ALA A 73 -13.96 5.21 1.53
C ALA A 73 -12.68 5.58 2.30
N VAL A 74 -12.44 6.89 2.45
CA VAL A 74 -11.28 7.41 3.18
C VAL A 74 -11.75 8.00 4.50
N TYR A 75 -11.16 7.53 5.59
CA TYR A 75 -11.32 8.13 6.92
C TYR A 75 -9.96 8.55 7.44
N SER A 76 -9.78 9.84 7.70
CA SER A 76 -8.54 10.41 8.22
C SER A 76 -8.75 10.97 9.63
N GLY A 77 -7.71 10.86 10.45
CA GLY A 77 -7.71 11.39 11.80
C GLY A 77 -6.36 11.26 12.47
N ASN A 78 -6.13 12.08 13.49
CA ASN A 78 -4.97 11.94 14.35
C ASN A 78 -5.24 10.89 15.42
N LEU A 79 -4.28 10.00 15.65
CA LEU A 79 -4.40 8.96 16.68
C LEU A 79 -4.42 9.59 18.07
N SER A 80 -5.49 9.39 18.84
CA SER A 80 -5.58 9.90 20.21
C SER A 80 -4.85 9.04 21.23
N ALA A 81 -4.70 7.75 20.90
CA ALA A 81 -3.96 6.73 21.62
C ALA A 81 -3.43 5.69 20.61
N VAL A 82 -2.54 4.80 21.05
CA VAL A 82 -2.03 3.70 20.24
C VAL A 82 -2.16 2.43 21.07
N THR A 83 -2.57 1.34 20.42
CA THR A 83 -2.68 0.02 21.05
C THR A 83 -1.33 -0.52 21.49
N ASP A 84 -1.28 -1.14 22.68
CA ASP A 84 -0.12 -1.89 23.16
C ASP A 84 -0.02 -3.28 22.52
N ASN A 85 -1.06 -3.73 21.80
CA ASN A 85 -1.15 -5.07 21.23
C ASN A 85 -1.50 -5.05 19.74
N ALA A 86 -0.54 -4.62 18.93
CA ALA A 86 -0.67 -4.58 17.47
C ALA A 86 -0.99 -5.96 16.86
N ALA A 87 -0.45 -7.05 17.42
CA ALA A 87 -0.70 -8.40 16.93
C ALA A 87 -2.17 -8.82 17.05
N GLN A 88 -2.84 -8.44 18.15
CA GLN A 88 -4.28 -8.69 18.31
C GLN A 88 -5.11 -7.87 17.32
N VAL A 89 -4.72 -6.62 17.05
CA VAL A 89 -5.41 -5.79 16.04
C VAL A 89 -5.32 -6.46 14.67
N VAL A 90 -4.13 -6.87 14.24
CA VAL A 90 -3.93 -7.55 12.96
C VAL A 90 -4.74 -8.85 12.90
N ALA A 91 -4.74 -9.66 13.96
CA ALA A 91 -5.52 -10.89 14.01
C ALA A 91 -7.03 -10.63 13.88
N GLN A 92 -7.55 -9.60 14.54
CA GLN A 92 -8.97 -9.23 14.46
C GLN A 92 -9.35 -8.71 13.07
N VAL A 93 -8.50 -7.87 12.47
CA VAL A 93 -8.76 -7.27 11.15
C VAL A 93 -8.55 -8.27 10.02
N ALA A 94 -7.64 -9.24 10.17
CA ALA A 94 -7.48 -10.34 9.24
C ALA A 94 -8.74 -11.21 9.11
N ALA A 95 -9.60 -11.25 10.14
CA ALA A 95 -10.89 -11.92 10.07
C ALA A 95 -11.93 -11.15 9.24
N TRP A 96 -11.70 -9.86 8.94
CA TRP A 96 -12.62 -9.03 8.16
C TRP A 96 -12.38 -9.28 6.67
N LYS A 97 -13.22 -10.10 6.04
CA LYS A 97 -13.07 -10.52 4.64
C LYS A 97 -13.92 -9.74 3.65
N ARG A 98 -14.88 -8.93 4.11
CA ARG A 98 -15.82 -8.18 3.25
C ARG A 98 -15.17 -7.07 2.44
N LEU A 99 -14.22 -6.38 3.05
CA LEU A 99 -13.60 -5.18 2.53
C LEU A 99 -12.10 -5.35 2.48
N ASP A 100 -11.49 -4.71 1.50
CA ASP A 100 -10.07 -4.43 1.48
C ASP A 100 -9.74 -3.24 2.37
N PHE A 101 -8.60 -3.30 3.07
CA PHE A 101 -8.14 -2.22 3.93
C PHE A 101 -6.69 -1.88 3.62
N VAL A 102 -6.41 -0.59 3.58
CA VAL A 102 -5.05 -0.05 3.52
C VAL A 102 -4.96 1.09 4.52
N LEU A 103 -3.88 1.13 5.29
CA LEU A 103 -3.56 2.22 6.19
C LEU A 103 -2.48 3.09 5.56
N GLY A 104 -2.67 4.40 5.59
CA GLY A 104 -1.66 5.40 5.24
C GLY A 104 -1.23 6.16 6.48
N TYR A 105 0.00 5.95 6.95
CA TYR A 105 0.54 6.55 8.16
C TYR A 105 1.57 7.62 7.83
N HIS A 106 1.38 8.83 8.36
CA HIS A 106 2.29 9.95 8.13
C HIS A 106 3.35 10.04 9.23
N HIS A 107 4.45 9.31 9.07
CA HIS A 107 5.57 9.35 9.99
C HIS A 107 6.39 10.64 9.79
N PRO A 108 6.86 11.32 10.86
CA PRO A 108 7.62 12.56 10.75
C PRO A 108 8.95 12.41 9.98
N ASP A 109 9.69 11.33 10.25
CA ASP A 109 11.00 11.07 9.62
C ASP A 109 10.91 10.26 8.32
N LEU A 110 10.16 9.14 8.32
CA LEU A 110 10.06 8.20 7.19
C LEU A 110 9.03 8.62 6.12
N GLY A 111 8.30 9.70 6.35
CA GLY A 111 7.25 10.16 5.44
C GLY A 111 6.01 9.25 5.43
N PHE A 112 5.39 9.10 4.26
CA PHE A 112 4.13 8.39 4.11
C PHE A 112 4.35 6.87 3.98
N LEU A 113 3.95 6.13 5.00
CA LEU A 113 4.01 4.68 5.06
C LEU A 113 2.66 4.07 4.71
N VAL A 114 2.68 2.92 4.03
CA VAL A 114 1.46 2.20 3.65
C VAL A 114 1.49 0.82 4.28
N VAL A 115 0.41 0.45 4.97
CA VAL A 115 0.36 -0.75 5.80
C VAL A 115 -0.90 -1.55 5.49
N ASN A 116 -0.76 -2.86 5.26
CA ASN A 116 -1.89 -3.79 5.19
C ASN A 116 -2.23 -4.29 6.61
N PRO A 117 -3.33 -3.85 7.23
CA PRO A 117 -3.66 -4.24 8.60
C PRO A 117 -4.05 -5.72 8.74
N LYS A 118 -4.17 -6.48 7.62
CA LYS A 118 -4.40 -7.93 7.62
C LYS A 118 -3.12 -8.75 7.51
N ASN A 119 -1.98 -8.14 7.17
CA ASN A 119 -0.71 -8.83 7.06
C ASN A 119 -0.07 -8.98 8.45
N PRO A 120 0.24 -10.21 8.92
CA PRO A 120 0.91 -10.41 10.21
C PRO A 120 2.20 -9.62 10.41
N HIS A 121 2.98 -9.39 9.34
CA HIS A 121 4.22 -8.61 9.41
C HIS A 121 3.97 -7.12 9.68
N SER A 122 2.77 -6.63 9.38
CA SER A 122 2.38 -5.25 9.64
C SER A 122 2.20 -4.94 11.13
N ALA A 123 2.19 -5.94 12.00
CA ALA A 123 2.13 -5.73 13.45
C ALA A 123 3.31 -4.89 13.97
N GLU A 124 4.51 -5.07 13.39
CA GLU A 124 5.68 -4.27 13.76
C GLU A 124 5.53 -2.79 13.37
N ALA A 125 5.04 -2.54 12.15
CA ALA A 125 4.76 -1.18 11.69
C ALA A 125 3.67 -0.49 12.54
N ILE A 126 2.60 -1.21 12.87
CA ILE A 126 1.50 -0.69 13.70
C ILE A 126 1.98 -0.42 15.13
N ALA A 127 2.85 -1.27 15.69
CA ALA A 127 3.43 -1.04 17.02
C ALA A 127 4.32 0.21 17.07
N GLY A 128 4.85 0.65 15.93
CA GLY A 128 5.61 1.89 15.80
C GLY A 128 4.77 3.17 15.74
N PHE A 129 3.44 3.07 15.66
CA PHE A 129 2.58 4.24 15.59
C PHE A 129 2.68 5.09 16.86
N ARG A 130 2.49 6.41 16.72
CA ARG A 130 2.52 7.35 17.85
C ARG A 130 1.26 8.19 17.92
N LYS A 131 1.00 8.63 19.15
CA LYS A 131 -0.08 9.56 19.47
C LYS A 131 0.11 10.90 18.73
N ASN A 132 -1.00 11.48 18.31
CA ASN A 132 -1.14 12.73 17.55
C ASN A 132 -0.60 12.68 16.11
N GLU A 133 -0.15 11.52 15.63
CA GLU A 133 0.26 11.35 14.22
C GLU A 133 -0.96 11.09 13.34
N LEU A 134 -0.89 11.56 12.09
CA LEU A 134 -1.99 11.47 11.12
C LEU A 134 -2.04 10.06 10.52
N LEU A 135 -3.21 9.44 10.60
CA LEU A 135 -3.51 8.15 9.99
C LEU A 135 -4.70 8.29 9.04
N ASN A 136 -4.56 7.70 7.86
CA ASN A 136 -5.60 7.52 6.88
C ASN A 136 -5.97 6.04 6.82
N VAL A 137 -7.27 5.75 6.84
CA VAL A 137 -7.83 4.43 6.64
C VAL A 137 -8.58 4.43 5.33
N TYR A 138 -8.12 3.62 4.39
CA TYR A 138 -8.79 3.36 3.12
C TYR A 138 -9.53 2.03 3.24
N ALA A 139 -10.84 2.04 3.03
CA ALA A 139 -11.69 0.87 3.11
C ALA A 139 -12.57 0.76 1.87
N GLY A 140 -12.53 -0.38 1.18
CA GLY A 140 -13.29 -0.52 -0.06
C GLY A 140 -13.19 -1.89 -0.70
N SER A 141 -13.54 -1.96 -1.97
CA SER A 141 -13.43 -3.14 -2.82
C SER A 141 -13.17 -2.66 -4.25
N PRO A 142 -12.17 -3.19 -4.99
CA PRO A 142 -11.84 -2.69 -6.33
C PRO A 142 -13.00 -2.79 -7.33
N ASP A 143 -13.91 -3.76 -7.10
CA ASP A 143 -15.03 -4.07 -7.99
C ASP A 143 -16.35 -3.42 -7.57
N GLU A 144 -16.38 -2.71 -6.43
CA GLU A 144 -17.60 -2.15 -5.85
C GLU A 144 -17.35 -0.73 -5.34
N GLU A 145 -17.99 0.24 -5.98
CA GLU A 145 -17.94 1.64 -5.58
C GLU A 145 -18.72 1.87 -4.28
N ASN A 146 -18.07 2.48 -3.28
CA ASN A 146 -18.64 2.79 -1.96
C ASN A 146 -19.41 1.61 -1.32
N PRO A 147 -18.72 0.50 -1.03
CA PRO A 147 -19.37 -0.70 -0.50
C PRO A 147 -20.02 -0.42 0.85
N GLU A 148 -21.20 -1.02 1.06
CA GLU A 148 -21.98 -0.80 2.27
C GLU A 148 -21.15 -1.12 3.53
N GLY A 149 -21.17 -0.21 4.51
CA GLY A 149 -20.45 -0.35 5.76
C GLY A 149 -18.96 0.01 5.69
N ALA A 150 -18.41 0.45 4.55
CA ALA A 150 -16.99 0.82 4.44
C ALA A 150 -16.58 1.94 5.40
N ALA A 151 -17.37 3.01 5.44
CA ALA A 151 -17.11 4.15 6.34
C ALA A 151 -17.19 3.74 7.82
N GLU A 152 -18.13 2.87 8.19
CA GLU A 152 -18.24 2.36 9.56
C GLU A 152 -17.04 1.47 9.89
N ALA A 153 -16.67 0.56 9.00
CA ALA A 153 -15.53 -0.34 9.19
C ALA A 153 -14.20 0.42 9.31
N ALA A 154 -14.01 1.49 8.53
CA ALA A 154 -12.85 2.37 8.64
C ALA A 154 -12.76 3.04 10.03
N ARG A 155 -13.90 3.52 10.57
CA ARG A 155 -13.98 4.08 11.93
C ARG A 155 -13.72 3.02 13.00
N LEU A 156 -14.26 1.81 12.83
CA LEU A 156 -14.02 0.70 13.76
C LEU A 156 -12.53 0.31 13.78
N LEU A 157 -11.88 0.27 12.62
CA LEU A 157 -10.44 0.02 12.51
C LEU A 157 -9.64 1.09 13.23
N PHE A 158 -10.01 2.37 13.07
CA PHE A 158 -9.37 3.47 13.78
C PHE A 158 -9.46 3.28 15.30
N ARG A 159 -10.65 2.96 15.84
CA ARG A 159 -10.83 2.69 17.28
C ARG A 159 -10.03 1.49 17.78
N LEU A 160 -9.90 0.46 16.93
CA LEU A 160 -9.08 -0.73 17.22
C LEU A 160 -7.59 -0.38 17.35
N LEU A 161 -7.08 0.47 16.44
CA LEU A 161 -5.70 0.96 16.47
C LEU A 161 -5.43 1.85 17.70
N GLU A 162 -6.44 2.54 18.21
CA GLU A 162 -6.38 3.29 19.47
C GLU A 162 -6.53 2.42 20.73
N GLY A 163 -6.65 1.09 20.57
CA GLY A 163 -6.74 0.13 21.68
C GLY A 163 -8.16 -0.06 22.25
N ALA A 164 -9.19 0.48 21.62
CA ALA A 164 -10.57 0.25 22.06
C ALA A 164 -11.05 -1.16 21.72
N SER A 165 -11.81 -1.78 22.62
CA SER A 165 -12.48 -3.05 22.36
C SER A 165 -13.64 -2.84 21.39
N VAL A 166 -13.56 -3.46 20.21
CA VAL A 166 -14.58 -3.37 19.16
C VAL A 166 -15.23 -4.73 18.93
N LYS A 167 -16.57 -4.75 18.90
CA LYS A 167 -17.32 -5.93 18.47
C LYS A 167 -17.37 -5.96 16.95
N THR A 168 -16.78 -6.98 16.33
CA THR A 168 -16.80 -7.15 14.87
C THR A 168 -18.22 -7.38 14.35
N PRO A 169 -18.74 -6.53 13.46
CA PRO A 169 -20.01 -6.78 12.79
C PRO A 169 -19.96 -8.04 11.91
N ALA A 170 -21.00 -8.87 11.96
CA ALA A 170 -21.04 -10.12 11.20
C ALA A 170 -20.94 -9.91 9.67
N ALA A 171 -21.38 -8.74 9.18
CA ALA A 171 -21.26 -8.35 7.78
C ALA A 171 -19.79 -8.27 7.31
N LEU A 172 -18.84 -7.92 8.19
CA LEU A 172 -17.43 -7.80 7.82
C LEU A 172 -16.73 -9.15 7.68
N LEU A 173 -17.27 -10.22 8.27
CA LEU A 173 -16.63 -11.54 8.31
C LEU A 173 -16.76 -12.32 6.99
N LYS A 174 -17.69 -11.92 6.11
CA LYS A 174 -17.97 -12.62 4.86
C LYS A 174 -17.36 -11.86 3.67
N GLY A 175 -16.53 -12.54 2.90
CA GLY A 175 -15.98 -12.01 1.64
C GLY A 175 -14.71 -12.73 1.22
N SER A 176 -14.01 -12.16 0.25
CA SER A 176 -12.84 -12.73 -0.43
C SER A 176 -11.52 -12.06 -0.06
N PHE A 177 -11.55 -10.94 0.67
CA PHE A 177 -10.37 -10.15 0.99
C PHE A 177 -9.60 -10.75 2.16
N GLU A 178 -8.58 -11.53 1.85
CA GLU A 178 -7.74 -12.21 2.85
C GLU A 178 -6.26 -12.04 2.49
N PHE A 179 -5.42 -11.91 3.51
CA PHE A 179 -3.98 -11.91 3.30
C PHE A 179 -3.51 -13.32 2.94
N VAL A 180 -2.73 -13.42 1.87
CA VAL A 180 -2.01 -14.64 1.49
C VAL A 180 -0.53 -14.34 1.49
N ALA A 181 0.23 -15.05 2.31
CA ALA A 181 1.68 -14.89 2.35
C ALA A 181 2.26 -15.15 0.95
N PRO A 182 3.09 -14.25 0.42
CA PRO A 182 3.71 -14.45 -0.88
C PRO A 182 4.55 -15.74 -0.84
N LYS A 183 4.42 -16.57 -1.88
CA LYS A 183 5.31 -17.72 -2.03
C LYS A 183 6.75 -17.18 -2.11
N PRO A 184 7.70 -17.73 -1.33
CA PRO A 184 9.08 -17.27 -1.39
C PRO A 184 9.57 -17.36 -2.83
N ARG A 185 9.90 -16.20 -3.41
CA ARG A 185 10.54 -16.13 -4.72
C ARG A 185 11.86 -16.89 -4.60
N THR A 186 11.98 -18.01 -5.29
CA THR A 186 13.29 -18.63 -5.51
C THR A 186 14.18 -17.56 -6.12
N ALA A 187 15.25 -17.21 -5.42
CA ALA A 187 16.17 -16.16 -5.81
C ALA A 187 16.48 -16.28 -7.31
N LYS A 188 16.21 -15.21 -8.08
CA LYS A 188 16.58 -15.14 -9.50
C LYS A 188 18.06 -15.52 -9.58
N ARG A 189 18.31 -16.73 -10.08
CA ARG A 189 19.64 -17.31 -10.25
C ARG A 189 20.49 -16.29 -10.98
N ALA A 190 21.51 -15.77 -10.30
CA ALA A 190 22.41 -14.76 -10.82
C ALA A 190 22.83 -15.14 -12.25
N ALA A 191 22.64 -14.21 -13.18
CA ALA A 191 23.02 -14.40 -14.57
C ALA A 191 24.50 -14.81 -14.61
N ARG A 192 24.76 -15.98 -15.20
CA ARG A 192 26.12 -16.51 -15.42
C ARG A 192 26.95 -15.44 -16.13
N PRO A 193 28.17 -15.12 -15.68
CA PRO A 193 29.03 -14.19 -16.39
C PRO A 193 29.34 -14.77 -17.78
N VAL A 194 29.03 -13.98 -18.82
CA VAL A 194 29.38 -14.30 -20.20
C VAL A 194 30.90 -14.24 -20.32
N SER A 195 31.54 -15.40 -20.44
CA SER A 195 32.98 -15.50 -20.70
C SER A 195 33.27 -14.90 -22.07
N ARG A 196 33.92 -13.73 -22.12
CA ARG A 196 34.48 -13.16 -23.35
C ARG A 196 35.79 -13.88 -23.65
N THR A 197 35.78 -14.78 -24.62
CA THR A 197 37.00 -15.37 -25.19
C THR A 197 37.75 -14.28 -25.98
N PRO A 198 39.06 -14.04 -25.75
CA PRO A 198 39.80 -13.06 -26.54
C PRO A 198 40.09 -13.60 -27.94
N ARG A 199 39.72 -12.82 -28.96
CA ARG A 199 39.96 -13.12 -30.37
C ARG A 199 41.46 -12.94 -30.67
N ALA A 200 42.15 -14.02 -30.99
CA ALA A 200 43.56 -14.00 -31.38
C ALA A 200 43.76 -13.14 -32.64
N ARG A 201 44.70 -12.19 -32.54
CA ARG A 201 45.19 -11.33 -33.62
C ARG A 201 46.20 -12.16 -34.43
N LYS A 202 45.94 -12.42 -35.71
CA LYS A 202 46.98 -12.97 -36.61
C LYS A 202 47.82 -11.81 -37.16
N ALA A 203 49.14 -11.99 -37.05
CA ALA A 203 50.16 -11.28 -37.80
C ALA A 203 50.26 -11.84 -39.22
#